data_AF-C9SGD9-F1
#
_entry.id   AF-C9SGD9-F1
#
_cell.length_a   1.000
_cell.length_b   1.000
_cell.length_c   1.000
_cell.angle_alpha   90.00
_cell.angle_beta   90.00
_cell.angle_gamma   90.00
#
_symmetry.space_group_name_H-M   'P 1'
#
loop_
_entity.id
_entity.type
_entity.pdbx_description
1 polymer ?
#
loop_
_entity_poly.entity_id
_entity_poly.type
_entity_poly.pdbx_seq_one_letter_code
_entity_poly.pdbx_strand_id
1 'polypeptide(L)'
;MGWPYRFLTLSPEEVQLRRQALDRYAIYAQMSALLPIFIPLIQRIVERYTRGREVTRGAYDVVPDSPLFKSRKGTVVGRWLAKARIVQWWSRDEVIINGQSWGTRDQWMVGMASMIWMLVLCIAGTGEDYLHFTKRLGTIATALMPFQYLLILKSFSPLAWVFNTSHETLNRWHRVLARVITALLVLHAACYLNYFAQVGILQRRLFAPVVFAGVVAFAGLNLLNTTALRAVRAWSYRVFFITHLVVAFAIPPLIFIHAPSARLSVGTALALLLADLAVRRLRTTTSQATLETIPGTTLVKIMASIPGPKVNAFRAKPGAHIYLSIPAAARPIASNDALLYEFLFNPFTVADVDDHTGALTLVARQRDGPLTRRLAQFASTAAWACHHRQRRPSSPPPPQCPSPSRAPTAPRRDTLPRLPRPAQTACC
;
A
#
# COMPACT_ATOMS: atom_id res chain seq x y z
N MET A 1 26.14 0.79 -38.49
CA MET A 1 25.64 2.17 -38.34
C MET A 1 26.29 2.77 -37.09
N GLY A 2 26.86 3.97 -37.17
CA GLY A 2 27.47 4.65 -36.02
C GLY A 2 26.44 5.11 -34.99
N TRP A 3 26.90 5.40 -33.77
CA TRP A 3 26.06 5.95 -32.70
C TRP A 3 25.52 7.34 -33.09
N PRO A 4 24.20 7.59 -33.10
CA PRO A 4 23.62 8.81 -33.70
C PRO A 4 23.70 10.05 -32.80
N TYR A 5 24.03 9.90 -31.52
CA TYR A 5 24.04 11.01 -30.56
C TYR A 5 25.44 11.60 -30.36
N ARG A 6 25.51 12.93 -30.29
CA ARG A 6 26.74 13.73 -30.14
C ARG A 6 26.67 14.64 -28.92
N PHE A 7 27.84 15.04 -28.41
CA PHE A 7 27.93 16.07 -27.38
C PHE A 7 27.90 17.45 -28.04
N LEU A 8 26.75 18.10 -27.98
CA LEU A 8 26.55 19.41 -28.60
C LEU A 8 26.81 20.55 -27.60
N THR A 9 27.48 21.59 -28.07
CA THR A 9 27.59 22.88 -27.40
C THR A 9 26.42 23.73 -27.84
N LEU A 10 25.54 24.11 -26.91
CA LEU A 10 24.33 24.87 -27.22
C LEU A 10 24.47 26.34 -26.83
N SER A 11 23.83 27.22 -27.60
CA SER A 11 23.60 28.61 -27.23
C SER A 11 22.66 28.72 -26.02
N PRO A 12 22.64 29.84 -25.29
CA PRO A 12 21.71 30.05 -24.18
C PRO A 12 20.23 29.87 -24.59
N GLU A 13 19.87 30.31 -25.80
CA GLU A 13 18.52 30.17 -26.35
C GLU A 13 18.17 28.70 -26.60
N GLU A 14 19.08 27.93 -27.19
CA GLU A 14 18.90 26.49 -27.43
C GLU A 14 18.80 25.71 -26.11
N VAL A 15 19.57 26.09 -25.08
CA VAL A 15 19.44 25.53 -23.74
C VAL A 15 18.05 25.79 -23.16
N GLN A 16 17.50 26.99 -23.38
CA GLN A 16 16.17 27.34 -22.92
C GLN A 16 15.08 26.57 -23.68
N LEU A 17 15.20 26.44 -25.00
CA LEU A 17 14.31 25.60 -25.81
C LEU A 17 14.36 24.13 -25.36
N ARG A 18 15.55 23.61 -25.03
CA ARG A 18 15.72 22.26 -24.48
C ARG A 18 14.94 22.12 -23.16
N ARG A 19 14.99 23.11 -22.26
CA ARG A 19 14.25 23.11 -20.98
C ARG A 19 12.74 23.10 -21.20
N GLN A 20 12.24 23.99 -22.05
CA GLN A 20 10.81 24.02 -22.39
C GLN A 20 10.34 22.70 -23.01
N ALA A 21 11.18 22.10 -23.88
CA ALA A 21 10.90 20.80 -24.42
C ALA A 21 10.81 19.75 -23.31
N LEU A 22 11.80 19.70 -22.39
CA LEU A 22 11.80 18.78 -21.22
C LEU A 22 10.49 18.85 -20.44
N ASP A 23 10.05 20.05 -20.08
CA ASP A 23 8.81 20.27 -19.33
C ASP A 23 7.58 19.79 -20.11
N ARG A 24 7.52 20.06 -21.42
CA ARG A 24 6.41 19.62 -22.28
C ARG A 24 6.25 18.10 -22.32
N TYR A 25 7.35 17.35 -22.45
CA TYR A 25 7.25 15.88 -22.48
C TYR A 25 7.04 15.29 -21.08
N ALA A 26 7.43 15.99 -20.01
CA ALA A 26 7.01 15.61 -18.66
C ALA A 26 5.48 15.60 -18.58
N ILE A 27 4.83 16.66 -19.11
CA ILE A 27 3.36 16.74 -19.18
C ILE A 27 2.80 15.62 -20.06
N TYR A 28 3.39 15.34 -21.23
CA TYR A 28 2.93 14.23 -22.09
C TYR A 28 2.99 12.88 -21.39
N ALA A 29 4.06 12.61 -20.62
CA ALA A 29 4.17 11.39 -19.83
C ALA A 29 3.05 11.31 -18.77
N GLN A 30 2.77 12.41 -18.07
CA GLN A 30 1.70 12.48 -17.06
C GLN A 30 0.30 12.30 -17.68
N MET A 31 0.02 12.97 -18.80
CA MET A 31 -1.24 12.82 -19.52
C MET A 31 -1.42 11.39 -20.02
N SER A 32 -0.36 10.78 -20.55
CA SER A 32 -0.36 9.38 -20.97
C SER A 32 -0.69 8.42 -19.83
N ALA A 33 -0.19 8.70 -18.61
CA ALA A 33 -0.51 7.93 -17.42
C ALA A 33 -1.95 8.13 -16.91
N LEU A 34 -2.57 9.27 -17.23
CA LEU A 34 -3.98 9.57 -16.88
C LEU A 34 -4.99 8.96 -17.85
N LEU A 35 -4.65 8.80 -19.13
CA LEU A 35 -5.56 8.28 -20.17
C LEU A 35 -6.29 6.97 -19.77
N PRO A 36 -5.61 5.95 -19.22
CA PRO A 36 -6.28 4.71 -18.80
C PRO A 36 -7.29 4.88 -17.66
N ILE A 37 -7.26 6.01 -16.94
CA ILE A 37 -8.11 6.31 -15.78
C ILE A 37 -9.40 7.01 -16.22
N PHE A 38 -9.37 7.82 -17.28
CA PHE A 38 -10.51 8.65 -17.69
C PHE A 38 -11.73 7.84 -18.13
N ILE A 39 -11.54 6.79 -18.95
CA ILE A 39 -12.67 5.99 -19.46
C ILE A 39 -13.45 5.33 -18.30
N PRO A 40 -12.80 4.58 -17.38
CA PRO A 40 -13.50 4.02 -16.22
C PRO A 40 -14.10 5.09 -15.30
N LEU A 41 -13.43 6.24 -15.15
CA LEU A 41 -13.93 7.35 -14.34
C LEU A 41 -15.25 7.91 -14.90
N ILE A 42 -15.31 8.17 -16.20
CA ILE A 42 -16.53 8.65 -16.88
C ILE A 42 -17.64 7.61 -16.71
N GLN A 43 -17.35 6.33 -16.97
CA GLN A 43 -18.31 5.24 -16.78
C GLN A 43 -18.88 5.23 -15.36
N ARG A 44 -18.03 5.38 -14.33
CA ARG A 44 -18.44 5.44 -12.92
C ARG A 44 -19.33 6.63 -12.60
N ILE A 45 -19.00 7.80 -13.13
CA ILE A 45 -19.79 9.02 -12.91
C ILE A 45 -21.18 8.85 -13.56
N VAL A 46 -21.23 8.33 -14.78
CA VAL A 46 -22.49 8.04 -15.50
C VAL A 46 -23.31 6.99 -14.76
N GLU A 47 -22.70 5.87 -14.35
CA GLU A 47 -23.38 4.83 -13.54
C GLU A 47 -23.96 5.40 -12.25
N ARG A 48 -23.22 6.28 -11.56
CA ARG A 48 -23.70 6.90 -10.31
C ARG A 48 -24.88 7.84 -10.57
N TYR A 49 -24.80 8.66 -11.62
CA TYR A 49 -25.85 9.61 -11.96
C TYR A 49 -27.13 8.91 -12.45
N THR A 50 -26.98 7.82 -13.20
CA THR A 50 -28.10 7.00 -13.69
C THR A 50 -28.72 6.14 -12.58
N ARG A 51 -27.92 5.50 -11.72
CA ARG A 51 -28.44 4.77 -10.53
C ARG A 51 -29.07 5.68 -9.49
N GLY A 52 -28.65 6.94 -9.39
CA GLY A 52 -29.32 7.95 -8.57
C GLY A 52 -30.76 8.25 -9.03
N ARG A 53 -31.11 7.91 -10.28
CA ARG A 53 -32.46 8.01 -10.84
C ARG A 53 -33.25 6.69 -10.77
N GLU A 54 -32.59 5.54 -10.78
CA GLU A 54 -33.21 4.23 -10.64
C GLU A 54 -33.05 3.68 -9.21
N VAL A 55 -33.83 4.22 -8.27
CA VAL A 55 -34.08 3.52 -6.99
C VAL A 55 -35.18 2.50 -7.22
N THR A 56 -34.90 1.40 -7.91
CA THR A 56 -35.72 0.18 -7.77
C THR A 56 -35.04 -1.05 -8.37
N ARG A 57 -35.05 -2.13 -7.57
CA ARG A 57 -34.66 -3.52 -7.88
C ARG A 57 -33.16 -3.76 -7.95
N GLY A 58 -32.64 -4.43 -6.92
CA GLY A 58 -31.32 -5.06 -6.96
C GLY A 58 -31.19 -5.89 -8.23
N ALA A 59 -30.12 -5.64 -8.98
CA ALA A 59 -29.85 -6.35 -10.22
C ALA A 59 -29.78 -7.85 -9.91
N TYR A 60 -30.71 -8.61 -10.49
CA TYR A 60 -30.72 -10.06 -10.40
C TYR A 60 -29.42 -10.58 -11.03
N ASP A 61 -28.56 -11.20 -10.21
CA ASP A 61 -27.38 -11.89 -10.71
C ASP A 61 -27.87 -13.10 -11.52
N VAL A 62 -27.78 -12.94 -12.84
CA VAL A 62 -28.31 -13.90 -13.79
C VAL A 62 -27.59 -15.24 -13.60
N VAL A 63 -28.34 -16.26 -13.19
CA VAL A 63 -27.84 -17.64 -13.03
C VAL A 63 -27.17 -18.10 -14.32
N PRO A 64 -25.96 -18.71 -14.25
CA PRO A 64 -25.34 -19.36 -15.40
C PRO A 64 -26.37 -20.33 -16.03
N ASP A 65 -26.65 -20.17 -17.32
CA ASP A 65 -27.64 -20.93 -18.14
C ASP A 65 -29.07 -20.38 -18.26
N SER A 66 -29.39 -19.21 -17.73
CA SER A 66 -30.70 -18.62 -18.03
C SER A 66 -30.90 -18.30 -19.53
N PRO A 67 -32.14 -18.37 -20.05
CA PRO A 67 -32.45 -18.01 -21.44
C PRO A 67 -32.04 -16.57 -21.80
N LEU A 68 -32.12 -15.65 -20.83
CA LEU A 68 -31.70 -14.25 -20.95
C LEU A 68 -30.17 -14.12 -21.11
N PHE A 69 -29.39 -14.98 -20.45
CA PHE A 69 -27.94 -15.00 -20.60
C PHE A 69 -27.53 -15.51 -22.00
N LYS A 70 -28.26 -16.50 -22.53
CA LYS A 70 -28.05 -17.04 -23.88
C LYS A 70 -28.45 -16.06 -24.98
N SER A 71 -29.57 -15.34 -24.84
CA SER A 71 -29.99 -14.31 -25.80
C SER A 71 -29.02 -13.12 -25.83
N ARG A 72 -28.52 -12.69 -24.67
CA ARG A 72 -27.53 -11.60 -24.57
C ARG A 72 -26.19 -11.96 -25.23
N LYS A 73 -25.75 -13.23 -25.16
CA LYS A 73 -24.57 -13.75 -25.87
C LYS A 73 -24.74 -13.78 -27.39
N GLY A 74 -25.96 -13.86 -27.92
CA GLY A 74 -26.25 -13.84 -29.36
C GLY A 74 -26.04 -12.48 -30.03
N THR A 75 -26.08 -11.39 -29.26
CA THR A 75 -25.83 -10.03 -29.76
C THR A 75 -24.35 -9.81 -30.14
N VAL A 76 -24.08 -8.87 -31.06
CA VAL A 76 -22.71 -8.47 -31.43
C VAL A 76 -21.92 -8.04 -30.19
N VAL A 77 -22.52 -7.20 -29.34
CA VAL A 77 -21.93 -6.73 -28.07
C VAL A 77 -21.66 -7.90 -27.12
N GLY A 78 -22.60 -8.85 -27.00
CA GLY A 78 -22.44 -10.05 -26.17
C GLY A 78 -21.28 -10.94 -26.61
N ARG A 79 -21.09 -11.13 -27.93
CA ARG A 79 -19.95 -11.87 -28.50
C ARG A 79 -18.63 -11.17 -28.20
N TRP A 80 -18.57 -9.85 -28.36
CA TRP A 80 -17.38 -9.06 -28.01
C TRP A 80 -17.05 -9.15 -26.51
N LEU A 81 -18.04 -9.01 -25.62
CA LEU A 81 -17.85 -9.15 -24.18
C LEU A 81 -17.41 -10.57 -23.79
N ALA A 82 -17.92 -11.60 -24.46
CA ALA A 82 -17.48 -12.97 -24.25
C ALA A 82 -16.00 -13.15 -24.66
N LYS A 83 -15.60 -12.65 -25.84
CA LYS A 83 -14.19 -12.66 -26.26
C LYS A 83 -13.30 -11.86 -25.30
N ALA A 84 -13.74 -10.69 -24.85
CA ALA A 84 -13.01 -9.87 -23.90
C ALA A 84 -12.78 -10.60 -22.56
N ARG A 85 -13.77 -11.36 -22.07
CA ARG A 85 -13.62 -12.20 -20.86
C ARG A 85 -12.61 -13.32 -21.06
N ILE A 86 -12.60 -13.97 -22.23
CA ILE A 86 -11.61 -15.02 -22.56
C ILE A 86 -10.20 -14.43 -22.57
N VAL A 87 -10.02 -13.28 -23.24
CA VAL A 87 -8.73 -12.58 -23.27
C VAL A 87 -8.31 -12.13 -21.86
N GLN A 88 -9.24 -11.61 -21.06
CA GLN A 88 -8.98 -11.22 -19.68
C GLN A 88 -8.60 -12.40 -18.79
N TRP A 89 -9.22 -13.56 -19.00
CA TRP A 89 -8.88 -14.78 -18.28
C TRP A 89 -7.46 -15.24 -18.66
N TRP A 90 -7.18 -15.37 -19.95
CA TRP A 90 -5.87 -15.78 -20.47
C TRP A 90 -4.73 -14.82 -20.05
N SER A 91 -5.01 -13.53 -19.98
CA SER A 91 -4.01 -12.53 -19.61
C SER A 91 -3.67 -12.50 -18.11
N ARG A 92 -4.50 -13.13 -17.27
CA ARG A 92 -4.26 -13.25 -15.83
C ARG A 92 -3.37 -14.43 -15.45
N ASP A 93 -3.01 -15.28 -16.41
CA ASP A 93 -2.05 -16.35 -16.17
C ASP A 93 -0.68 -15.79 -15.78
N GLU A 94 -0.01 -16.52 -14.89
CA GLU A 94 1.33 -16.17 -14.42
C GLU A 94 2.40 -16.50 -15.46
N VAL A 95 3.39 -15.60 -15.58
CA VAL A 95 4.62 -15.84 -16.33
C VAL A 95 5.63 -16.48 -15.38
N ILE A 96 5.94 -17.74 -15.63
CA ILE A 96 6.86 -18.54 -14.82
C ILE A 96 8.19 -18.66 -15.56
N ILE A 97 9.28 -18.24 -14.92
CA ILE A 97 10.65 -18.35 -15.45
C ILE A 97 11.50 -18.99 -14.35
N ASN A 98 12.20 -20.07 -14.68
CA ASN A 98 13.01 -20.85 -13.74
C ASN A 98 12.22 -21.29 -12.48
N GLY A 99 10.98 -21.74 -12.66
CA GLY A 99 10.10 -22.17 -11.57
C GLY A 99 9.58 -21.05 -10.66
N GLN A 100 9.91 -19.79 -10.92
CA GLN A 100 9.43 -18.65 -10.16
C GLN A 100 8.43 -17.83 -10.97
N SER A 101 7.39 -17.31 -10.31
CA SER A 101 6.43 -16.40 -10.92
C SER A 101 6.95 -14.96 -10.97
N TRP A 102 6.94 -14.35 -12.16
CA TRP A 102 7.43 -12.99 -12.43
C TRP A 102 6.31 -11.95 -12.58
N GLY A 103 5.07 -12.35 -12.34
CA GLY A 103 3.87 -11.56 -12.55
C GLY A 103 3.02 -12.12 -13.69
N THR A 104 1.86 -11.52 -13.92
CA THR A 104 0.88 -12.00 -14.89
C THR A 104 1.14 -11.45 -16.30
N ARG A 105 0.61 -12.11 -17.34
CA ARG A 105 0.85 -11.72 -18.75
C ARG A 105 0.39 -10.29 -19.02
N ASP A 106 -0.75 -9.87 -18.46
CA ASP A 106 -1.25 -8.49 -18.53
C ASP A 106 -0.23 -7.45 -18.00
N GLN A 107 0.44 -7.75 -16.87
CA GLN A 107 1.48 -6.89 -16.31
C GLN A 107 2.67 -6.73 -17.24
N TRP A 108 3.08 -7.81 -17.92
CA TRP A 108 4.16 -7.77 -18.90
C TRP A 108 3.76 -6.98 -20.15
N MET A 109 2.60 -7.26 -20.72
CA MET A 109 2.12 -6.56 -21.92
C MET A 109 1.99 -5.06 -21.67
N VAL A 110 1.31 -4.66 -20.60
CA VAL A 110 1.13 -3.25 -20.24
C VAL A 110 2.46 -2.61 -19.85
N GLY A 111 3.31 -3.33 -19.11
CA GLY A 111 4.65 -2.86 -18.73
C GLY A 111 5.55 -2.59 -19.94
N MET A 112 5.58 -3.51 -20.91
CA MET A 112 6.34 -3.35 -22.16
C MET A 112 5.78 -2.23 -23.02
N ALA A 113 4.46 -2.17 -23.20
CA ALA A 113 3.83 -1.09 -23.96
C ALA A 113 4.10 0.28 -23.32
N SER A 114 4.03 0.36 -21.99
CA SER A 114 4.38 1.58 -21.24
C SER A 114 5.85 1.92 -21.42
N MET A 115 6.76 0.93 -21.32
CA MET A 115 8.19 1.16 -21.49
C MET A 115 8.52 1.68 -22.90
N ILE A 116 7.98 1.03 -23.93
CA ILE A 116 8.16 1.45 -25.33
C ILE A 116 7.67 2.88 -25.51
N TRP A 117 6.46 3.20 -25.03
CA TRP A 117 5.92 4.54 -25.13
C TRP A 117 6.77 5.59 -24.39
N MET A 118 7.23 5.29 -23.17
CA MET A 118 8.12 6.19 -22.44
C MET A 118 9.46 6.37 -23.13
N LEU A 119 10.01 5.33 -23.80
CA LEU A 119 11.23 5.45 -24.59
C LEU A 119 11.01 6.29 -25.85
N VAL A 120 9.87 6.16 -26.52
CA VAL A 120 9.50 7.04 -27.65
C VAL A 120 9.48 8.49 -27.18
N LEU A 121 8.83 8.79 -26.06
CA LEU A 121 8.86 10.13 -25.46
C LEU A 121 10.27 10.56 -25.02
N CYS A 122 11.17 9.60 -24.70
CA CYS A 122 12.56 9.90 -24.40
C CYS A 122 13.36 10.38 -25.61
N ILE A 123 13.08 9.81 -26.79
CA ILE A 123 13.85 9.98 -28.03
C ILE A 123 13.24 11.05 -28.95
N ALA A 124 11.92 11.14 -29.00
CA ALA A 124 11.23 12.02 -29.94
C ALA A 124 11.64 13.49 -29.76
N GLY A 125 12.05 14.11 -30.87
CA GLY A 125 12.46 15.51 -30.91
C GLY A 125 13.76 15.84 -30.16
N THR A 126 14.61 14.85 -29.84
CA THR A 126 15.95 15.12 -29.27
C THR A 126 17.03 15.33 -30.34
N GLY A 127 16.76 14.95 -31.60
CA GLY A 127 17.76 14.95 -32.66
C GLY A 127 19.01 14.17 -32.28
N GLU A 128 20.19 14.71 -32.59
CA GLU A 128 21.50 14.14 -32.22
C GLU A 128 21.97 14.56 -30.81
N ASP A 129 21.18 15.30 -30.03
CA ASP A 129 21.62 15.87 -28.75
C ASP A 129 21.62 14.82 -27.61
N TYR A 130 22.81 14.28 -27.33
CA TYR A 130 22.99 13.23 -26.32
C TYR A 130 22.48 13.66 -24.92
N LEU A 131 22.76 14.91 -24.54
CA LEU A 131 22.40 15.41 -23.21
C LEU A 131 20.91 15.77 -23.13
N HIS A 132 20.26 16.08 -24.25
CA HIS A 132 18.80 16.23 -24.30
C HIS A 132 18.11 14.90 -24.05
N PHE A 133 18.50 13.85 -24.77
CA PHE A 133 18.02 12.48 -24.55
C PHE A 133 18.27 12.01 -23.11
N THR A 134 19.49 12.20 -22.61
CA THR A 134 19.86 11.82 -21.23
C THR A 134 19.00 12.52 -20.19
N LYS A 135 18.76 13.83 -20.32
CA LYS A 135 17.89 14.59 -19.42
C LYS A 135 16.43 14.11 -19.52
N ARG A 136 15.96 13.78 -20.72
CA ARG A 136 14.60 13.32 -20.96
C ARG A 136 14.26 12.05 -20.18
N LEU A 137 15.20 11.09 -20.11
CA LEU A 137 15.05 9.86 -19.32
C LEU A 137 14.72 10.16 -17.85
N GLY A 138 15.49 11.05 -17.21
CA GLY A 138 15.27 11.45 -15.82
C GLY A 138 13.99 12.29 -15.62
N THR A 139 13.71 13.21 -16.54
CA THR A 139 12.50 14.03 -16.52
C THR A 139 11.23 13.18 -16.62
N ILE A 140 11.17 12.22 -17.55
CA ILE A 140 10.01 11.34 -17.71
C ILE A 140 9.87 10.41 -16.50
N ALA A 141 10.97 9.80 -16.03
CA ALA A 141 10.94 8.94 -14.86
C ALA A 141 10.39 9.67 -13.61
N THR A 142 10.84 10.89 -13.36
CA THR A 142 10.38 11.69 -12.22
C THR A 142 8.96 12.24 -12.39
N ALA A 143 8.53 12.51 -13.63
CA ALA A 143 7.15 12.92 -13.93
C ALA A 143 6.12 11.82 -13.59
N LEU A 144 6.53 10.55 -13.58
CA LEU A 144 5.68 9.39 -13.23
C LEU A 144 5.59 9.13 -11.70
N MET A 145 6.41 9.79 -10.88
CA MET A 145 6.44 9.59 -9.42
C MET A 145 5.09 9.85 -8.71
N PRO A 146 4.30 10.89 -9.05
CA PRO A 146 2.97 11.05 -8.46
C PRO A 146 2.08 9.81 -8.63
N PHE A 147 2.10 9.18 -9.80
CA PHE A 147 1.33 7.98 -10.10
C PHE A 147 1.86 6.75 -9.36
N GLN A 148 3.18 6.65 -9.22
CA GLN A 148 3.82 5.59 -8.43
C GLN A 148 3.30 5.57 -6.98
N TYR A 149 3.09 6.76 -6.39
CA TYR A 149 2.55 6.91 -5.04
C TYR A 149 1.02 6.79 -5.00
N LEU A 150 0.32 7.30 -6.01
CA LEU A 150 -1.14 7.18 -6.15
C LEU A 150 -1.60 5.71 -6.16
N LEU A 151 -0.80 4.81 -6.75
CA LEU A 151 -1.09 3.38 -6.83
C LEU A 151 -0.99 2.62 -5.50
N ILE A 152 -0.39 3.21 -4.45
CA ILE A 152 -0.20 2.55 -3.13
C ILE A 152 -1.02 3.16 -2.01
N LEU A 153 -1.83 4.18 -2.29
CA LEU A 153 -2.72 4.75 -1.27
C LEU A 153 -3.73 3.67 -0.85
N LYS A 154 -3.80 3.35 0.46
CA LYS A 154 -4.74 2.34 0.98
C LYS A 154 -5.99 2.97 1.57
N SER A 155 -5.86 4.14 2.20
CA SER A 155 -6.94 4.73 3.01
C SER A 155 -7.80 5.70 2.24
N PHE A 156 -7.20 6.50 1.37
CA PHE A 156 -7.89 7.29 0.34
C PHE A 156 -7.32 6.88 -1.01
N SER A 157 -8.00 5.95 -1.68
CA SER A 157 -7.55 5.40 -2.96
C SER A 157 -8.53 5.76 -4.07
N PRO A 158 -8.41 6.94 -4.69
CA PRO A 158 -9.25 7.36 -5.81
C PRO A 158 -9.25 6.32 -6.93
N LEU A 159 -8.08 5.74 -7.23
CA LEU A 159 -7.96 4.71 -8.26
C LEU A 159 -8.72 3.43 -7.90
N ALA A 160 -8.72 3.02 -6.63
CA ALA A 160 -9.45 1.82 -6.22
C ALA A 160 -10.96 2.02 -6.42
N TRP A 161 -11.43 3.25 -6.16
CA TRP A 161 -12.80 3.65 -6.44
C TRP A 161 -13.10 3.70 -7.95
N VAL A 162 -12.26 4.35 -8.76
CA VAL A 162 -12.43 4.46 -10.21
C VAL A 162 -12.50 3.08 -10.87
N PHE A 163 -11.55 2.20 -10.55
CA PHE A 163 -11.48 0.86 -11.14
C PHE A 163 -12.36 -0.17 -10.42
N ASN A 164 -13.07 0.22 -9.34
CA ASN A 164 -13.83 -0.68 -8.46
C ASN A 164 -13.06 -1.95 -8.11
N THR A 165 -11.90 -1.73 -7.53
CA THR A 165 -10.95 -2.78 -7.21
C THR A 165 -10.35 -2.56 -5.83
N SER A 166 -9.59 -3.52 -5.35
CA SER A 166 -8.87 -3.39 -4.08
C SER A 166 -7.52 -2.69 -4.28
N HIS A 167 -7.01 -2.06 -3.22
CA HIS A 167 -5.63 -1.57 -3.21
C HIS A 167 -4.63 -2.69 -3.58
N GLU A 168 -4.87 -3.93 -3.15
CA GLU A 168 -3.97 -5.06 -3.47
C GLU A 168 -3.86 -5.30 -4.97
N THR A 169 -4.98 -5.12 -5.68
CA THR A 169 -5.03 -5.20 -7.14
C THR A 169 -4.24 -4.07 -7.79
N LEU A 170 -4.35 -2.84 -7.27
CA LEU A 170 -3.57 -1.69 -7.74
C LEU A 170 -2.08 -1.80 -7.46
N ASN A 171 -1.72 -2.39 -6.32
CA ASN A 171 -0.32 -2.60 -5.94
C ASN A 171 0.42 -3.52 -6.94
N ARG A 172 -0.31 -4.31 -7.74
CA ARG A 172 0.27 -5.04 -8.88
C ARG A 172 0.83 -4.09 -9.94
N TRP A 173 0.12 -3.00 -10.21
CA TRP A 173 0.51 -1.97 -11.17
C TRP A 173 1.60 -1.05 -10.63
N HIS A 174 1.63 -0.79 -9.31
CA HIS A 174 2.75 -0.08 -8.66
C HIS A 174 4.10 -0.76 -8.95
N ARG A 175 4.14 -2.11 -8.95
CA ARG A 175 5.37 -2.86 -9.29
C ARG A 175 5.74 -2.74 -10.76
N VAL A 176 4.76 -2.69 -11.67
CA VAL A 176 5.01 -2.51 -13.11
C VAL A 176 5.60 -1.12 -13.36
N LEU A 177 4.97 -0.08 -12.82
CA LEU A 177 5.43 1.29 -12.98
C LEU A 177 6.80 1.52 -12.31
N ALA A 178 7.06 0.90 -11.15
CA ALA A 178 8.39 0.91 -10.52
C ALA A 178 9.49 0.43 -11.47
N ARG A 179 9.25 -0.67 -12.20
CA ARG A 179 10.21 -1.24 -13.15
C ARG A 179 10.47 -0.32 -14.33
N VAL A 180 9.41 0.30 -14.87
CA VAL A 180 9.54 1.30 -15.96
C VAL A 180 10.38 2.48 -15.50
N ILE A 181 10.03 3.09 -14.35
CA ILE A 181 10.79 4.22 -13.77
C ILE A 181 12.24 3.83 -13.54
N THR A 182 12.49 2.66 -12.96
CA THR A 182 13.85 2.18 -12.67
C THR A 182 14.65 1.96 -13.93
N ALA A 183 14.07 1.36 -14.97
CA ALA A 183 14.76 1.15 -16.25
C ALA A 183 15.16 2.49 -16.89
N LEU A 184 14.28 3.48 -16.89
CA LEU A 184 14.60 4.83 -17.39
C LEU A 184 15.72 5.49 -16.57
N LEU A 185 15.72 5.33 -15.24
CA LEU A 185 16.76 5.89 -14.37
C LEU A 185 18.10 5.16 -14.51
N VAL A 186 18.11 3.85 -14.77
CA VAL A 186 19.32 3.10 -15.09
C VAL A 186 19.93 3.63 -16.38
N LEU A 187 19.13 3.84 -17.42
CA LEU A 187 19.59 4.46 -18.67
C LEU A 187 20.09 5.89 -18.45
N HIS A 188 19.37 6.70 -17.66
CA HIS A 188 19.77 8.05 -17.31
C HIS A 188 21.15 8.10 -16.62
N ALA A 189 21.35 7.24 -15.62
CA ALA A 189 22.60 7.14 -14.88
C ALA A 189 23.73 6.64 -15.80
N ALA A 190 23.50 5.58 -16.59
CA ALA A 190 24.47 5.05 -17.53
C ALA A 190 24.90 6.10 -18.56
N CYS A 191 23.95 6.85 -19.12
CA CYS A 191 24.25 7.89 -20.10
C CYS A 191 25.08 9.03 -19.51
N TYR A 192 24.77 9.49 -18.28
CA TYR A 192 25.58 10.51 -17.60
C TYR A 192 26.96 10.00 -17.20
N LEU A 193 27.08 8.75 -16.73
CA LEU A 193 28.37 8.14 -16.42
C LEU A 193 29.26 8.08 -17.67
N ASN A 194 28.70 7.65 -18.80
CA ASN A 194 29.41 7.66 -20.08
C ASN A 194 29.86 9.08 -20.48
N TYR A 195 28.97 10.08 -20.38
CA TYR A 195 29.33 11.46 -20.67
C TYR A 195 30.45 11.97 -19.74
N PHE A 196 30.35 11.72 -18.43
CA PHE A 196 31.38 12.18 -17.49
C PHE A 196 32.72 11.48 -17.68
N ALA A 197 32.72 10.21 -18.10
CA ALA A 197 33.93 9.47 -18.42
C ALA A 197 34.60 10.03 -19.68
N GLN A 198 33.84 10.23 -20.76
CA GLN A 198 34.36 10.72 -22.04
C GLN A 198 34.90 12.16 -21.96
N VAL A 199 34.32 13.01 -21.09
CA VAL A 199 34.77 14.39 -20.88
C VAL A 199 35.82 14.50 -19.76
N GLY A 200 36.18 13.38 -19.09
CA GLY A 200 37.23 13.37 -18.06
C GLY A 200 36.85 14.04 -16.73
N ILE A 201 35.56 14.16 -16.41
CA ILE A 201 35.05 14.86 -15.20
C ILE A 201 34.34 13.93 -14.21
N LEU A 202 34.48 12.62 -14.36
CA LEU A 202 33.75 11.60 -13.59
C LEU A 202 33.86 11.76 -12.07
N GLN A 203 35.08 11.71 -11.52
CA GLN A 203 35.25 11.84 -10.06
C GLN A 203 34.71 13.17 -9.54
N ARG A 204 35.10 14.29 -10.16
CA ARG A 204 34.65 15.62 -9.74
C ARG A 204 33.13 15.75 -9.74
N ARG A 205 32.45 15.19 -10.75
CA ARG A 205 30.99 15.27 -10.85
C ARG A 205 30.29 14.34 -9.89
N LEU A 206 30.75 13.10 -9.68
CA LEU A 206 30.09 12.15 -8.76
C LEU A 206 30.01 12.67 -7.32
N PHE A 207 31.00 13.44 -6.87
CA PHE A 207 31.03 14.01 -5.53
C PHE A 207 30.50 15.44 -5.44
N ALA A 208 30.06 16.04 -6.56
CA ALA A 208 29.37 17.32 -6.50
C ALA A 208 28.02 17.14 -5.78
N PRO A 209 27.66 17.96 -4.77
CA PRO A 209 26.50 17.70 -3.89
C PRO A 209 25.20 17.36 -4.61
N VAL A 210 24.88 18.09 -5.69
CA VAL A 210 23.67 17.87 -6.51
C VAL A 210 23.69 16.50 -7.21
N VAL A 211 24.83 16.10 -7.77
CA VAL A 211 24.96 14.80 -8.46
C VAL A 211 25.01 13.68 -7.44
N PHE A 212 25.74 13.86 -6.33
CA PHE A 212 25.83 12.89 -5.25
C PHE A 212 24.47 12.57 -4.65
N ALA A 213 23.60 13.57 -4.45
CA ALA A 213 22.21 13.34 -4.05
C ALA A 213 21.46 12.40 -5.03
N GLY A 214 21.70 12.57 -6.34
CA GLY A 214 21.19 11.68 -7.39
C GLY A 214 21.77 10.27 -7.33
N VAL A 215 23.07 10.13 -7.05
CA VAL A 215 23.74 8.83 -6.86
C VAL A 215 23.15 8.08 -5.67
N VAL A 216 22.98 8.76 -4.52
CA VAL A 216 22.36 8.16 -3.32
C VAL A 216 20.90 7.79 -3.60
N ALA A 217 20.13 8.64 -4.29
CA ALA A 217 18.76 8.32 -4.69
C ALA A 217 18.70 7.10 -5.62
N PHE A 218 19.59 7.02 -6.61
CA PHE A 218 19.68 5.91 -7.54
C PHE A 218 20.04 4.60 -6.82
N ALA A 219 21.03 4.63 -5.92
CA ALA A 219 21.37 3.48 -5.09
C ALA A 219 20.19 3.05 -4.21
N GLY A 220 19.48 4.00 -3.60
CA GLY A 220 18.27 3.75 -2.82
C GLY A 220 17.15 3.10 -3.64
N LEU A 221 16.86 3.59 -4.84
CA LEU A 221 15.84 3.00 -5.72
C LEU A 221 16.21 1.58 -6.17
N ASN A 222 17.49 1.30 -6.44
CA ASN A 222 17.93 -0.07 -6.74
C ASN A 222 17.82 -0.99 -5.52
N LEU A 223 18.14 -0.48 -4.33
CA LEU A 223 17.96 -1.19 -3.07
C LEU A 223 16.47 -1.50 -2.80
N LEU A 224 15.56 -0.56 -3.09
CA LEU A 224 14.12 -0.77 -3.02
C LEU A 224 13.66 -1.91 -3.91
N ASN A 225 14.08 -1.91 -5.18
CA ASN A 225 13.71 -2.95 -6.14
C ASN A 225 14.27 -4.32 -5.74
N THR A 226 15.52 -4.35 -5.27
CA THR A 226 16.19 -5.58 -4.86
C THR A 226 15.51 -6.21 -3.65
N THR A 227 15.22 -5.42 -2.61
CA THR A 227 14.53 -5.95 -1.43
C THR A 227 13.06 -6.31 -1.70
N ALA A 228 12.44 -5.73 -2.74
CA ALA A 228 11.09 -6.09 -3.18
C ALA A 228 11.00 -7.42 -3.96
N LEU A 229 12.13 -8.02 -4.37
CA LEU A 229 12.15 -9.32 -5.05
C LEU A 229 11.47 -10.40 -4.20
N ARG A 230 10.78 -11.34 -4.85
CA ARG A 230 10.05 -12.42 -4.18
C ARG A 230 10.97 -13.26 -3.28
N ALA A 231 12.17 -13.58 -3.77
CA ALA A 231 13.17 -14.33 -3.00
C ALA A 231 13.54 -13.61 -1.69
N VAL A 232 13.83 -12.31 -1.75
CA VAL A 232 14.20 -11.52 -0.57
C VAL A 232 13.03 -11.34 0.39
N ARG A 233 11.82 -11.08 -0.12
CA ARG A 233 10.61 -10.97 0.72
C ARG A 233 10.24 -12.28 1.41
N ALA A 234 10.45 -13.42 0.75
CA ALA A 234 10.22 -14.74 1.31
C ALA A 234 11.27 -15.08 2.38
N TRP A 235 12.52 -14.68 2.17
CA TRP A 235 13.59 -14.82 3.14
C TRP A 235 13.40 -13.92 4.37
N SER A 236 13.14 -12.63 4.17
CA SER A 236 12.87 -11.68 5.25
C SER A 236 11.96 -10.54 4.80
N TYR A 237 10.68 -10.63 5.16
CA TYR A 237 9.74 -9.54 4.97
C TYR A 237 10.12 -8.28 5.76
N ARG A 238 10.82 -8.42 6.90
CA ARG A 238 11.30 -7.28 7.72
C ARG A 238 12.30 -6.44 6.96
N VAL A 239 13.28 -7.07 6.31
CA VAL A 239 14.29 -6.37 5.50
C VAL A 239 13.61 -5.59 4.38
N PHE A 240 12.74 -6.26 3.61
CA PHE A 240 11.93 -5.59 2.60
C PHE A 240 11.18 -4.39 3.17
N PHE A 241 10.40 -4.59 4.22
CA PHE A 241 9.49 -3.56 4.71
C PHE A 241 10.22 -2.33 5.28
N ILE A 242 11.24 -2.55 6.13
CA ILE A 242 12.01 -1.46 6.76
C ILE A 242 12.75 -0.66 5.69
N THR A 243 13.48 -1.35 4.81
CA THR A 243 14.18 -0.70 3.70
C THR A 243 13.19 0.05 2.80
N HIS A 244 12.04 -0.56 2.49
CA HIS A 244 11.05 0.06 1.64
C HIS A 244 10.52 1.37 2.23
N LEU A 245 10.19 1.36 3.52
CA LEU A 245 9.68 2.52 4.22
C LEU A 245 10.73 3.64 4.31
N VAL A 246 11.92 3.33 4.84
CA VAL A 246 12.98 4.32 5.06
C VAL A 246 13.38 5.00 3.75
N VAL A 247 13.62 4.20 2.71
CA VAL A 247 14.07 4.75 1.43
C VAL A 247 12.93 5.48 0.71
N ALA A 248 11.67 5.02 0.79
CA ALA A 248 10.53 5.74 0.19
C ALA A 248 10.34 7.17 0.75
N PHE A 249 10.73 7.42 2.01
CA PHE A 249 10.77 8.76 2.60
C PHE A 249 12.02 9.55 2.23
N ALA A 250 13.16 8.89 2.05
CA ALA A 250 14.42 9.54 1.69
C ALA A 250 14.50 9.96 0.21
N ILE A 251 13.81 9.26 -0.69
CA ILE A 251 13.88 9.54 -2.15
C ILE A 251 13.35 10.94 -2.53
N PRO A 252 12.17 11.40 -2.09
CA PRO A 252 11.68 12.73 -2.46
C PRO A 252 12.64 13.89 -2.15
N PRO A 253 13.22 14.04 -0.94
CA PRO A 253 14.16 15.12 -0.67
C PRO A 253 15.46 15.00 -1.47
N LEU A 254 15.97 13.79 -1.70
CA LEU A 254 17.17 13.59 -2.53
C LEU A 254 16.94 14.03 -3.98
N ILE A 255 15.80 13.66 -4.57
CA ILE A 255 15.43 14.09 -5.93
C ILE A 255 15.18 15.61 -5.97
N PHE A 256 14.57 16.18 -4.92
CA PHE A 256 14.32 17.63 -4.83
C PHE A 256 15.61 18.46 -4.91
N ILE A 257 16.69 17.96 -4.28
CA ILE A 257 18.04 18.54 -4.35
C ILE A 257 18.67 18.28 -5.72
N HIS A 258 18.61 17.04 -6.20
CA HIS A 258 19.25 16.61 -7.44
C HIS A 258 18.70 17.31 -8.70
N ALA A 259 17.37 17.49 -8.77
CA ALA A 259 16.69 17.92 -9.98
C ALA A 259 15.62 18.99 -9.70
N PRO A 260 15.94 20.29 -9.88
CA PRO A 260 14.97 21.37 -9.69
C PRO A 260 13.71 21.25 -10.54
N SER A 261 13.82 20.76 -11.78
CA SER A 261 12.68 20.54 -12.67
C SER A 261 11.72 19.44 -12.18
N ALA A 262 12.17 18.53 -11.32
CA ALA A 262 11.34 17.45 -10.80
C ALA A 262 10.55 17.84 -9.55
N ARG A 263 10.86 18.99 -8.92
CA ARG A 263 10.36 19.38 -7.58
C ARG A 263 8.86 19.33 -7.44
N LEU A 264 8.12 19.79 -8.44
CA LEU A 264 6.65 19.73 -8.42
C LEU A 264 6.17 18.27 -8.35
N SER A 265 6.69 17.41 -9.23
CA SER A 265 6.28 16.00 -9.29
C SER A 265 6.63 15.22 -8.03
N VAL A 266 7.85 15.35 -7.50
CA VAL A 266 8.20 14.69 -6.22
C VAL A 266 7.51 15.32 -5.01
N GLY A 267 7.26 16.62 -5.04
CA GLY A 267 6.45 17.31 -4.02
C GLY A 267 5.01 16.77 -3.97
N THR A 268 4.37 16.60 -5.13
CA THR A 268 3.05 15.96 -5.24
C THR A 268 3.08 14.52 -4.73
N ALA A 269 4.08 13.72 -5.11
CA ALA A 269 4.22 12.35 -4.64
C ALA A 269 4.35 12.27 -3.10
N LEU A 270 5.15 13.15 -2.50
CA LEU A 270 5.30 13.25 -1.05
C LEU A 270 4.00 13.70 -0.38
N ALA A 271 3.30 14.69 -0.94
CA ALA A 271 2.02 15.15 -0.43
C ALA A 271 0.97 14.02 -0.43
N LEU A 272 0.91 13.21 -1.49
CA LEU A 272 0.03 12.03 -1.55
C LEU A 272 0.35 11.01 -0.46
N LEU A 273 1.64 10.74 -0.21
CA LEU A 273 2.07 9.85 0.88
C LEU A 273 1.62 10.37 2.24
N LEU A 274 1.91 11.64 2.53
CA LEU A 274 1.59 12.26 3.81
C LEU A 274 0.07 12.33 4.03
N ALA A 275 -0.71 12.62 2.99
CA ALA A 275 -2.16 12.61 3.05
C ALA A 275 -2.70 11.20 3.38
N ASP A 276 -2.21 10.15 2.73
CA ASP A 276 -2.65 8.77 3.03
C ASP A 276 -2.27 8.36 4.46
N LEU A 277 -1.10 8.76 4.96
CA LEU A 277 -0.69 8.52 6.35
C LEU A 277 -1.55 9.29 7.36
N ALA A 278 -1.88 10.55 7.07
CA ALA A 278 -2.77 11.35 7.90
C ALA A 278 -4.16 10.72 7.97
N VAL A 279 -4.74 10.33 6.83
CA VAL A 279 -6.05 9.67 6.77
C VAL A 279 -6.01 8.32 7.50
N ARG A 280 -4.95 7.52 7.37
CA ARG A 280 -4.77 6.28 8.16
C ARG A 280 -4.85 6.57 9.64
N ARG A 281 -4.04 7.53 10.11
CA ARG A 281 -3.96 7.88 11.53
C ARG A 281 -5.30 8.35 12.08
N LEU A 282 -6.05 9.15 11.31
CA LEU A 282 -7.39 9.62 11.69
C LEU A 282 -8.44 8.51 11.69
N ARG A 283 -8.28 7.50 10.83
CA ARG A 283 -9.20 6.36 10.73
C ARG A 283 -8.86 5.22 11.68
N THR A 284 -7.65 5.15 12.23
CA THR A 284 -7.27 4.15 13.24
C THR A 284 -8.13 4.30 14.49
N THR A 285 -8.63 3.19 15.04
CA THR A 285 -9.38 3.18 16.30
C THR A 285 -8.72 2.24 17.30
N THR A 286 -8.76 2.57 18.58
CA THR A 286 -8.29 1.68 19.66
C THR A 286 -9.49 1.11 20.38
N SER A 287 -9.57 -0.22 20.49
CA SER A 287 -10.62 -0.96 21.18
C SER A 287 -10.05 -2.09 22.04
N GLN A 288 -10.73 -2.38 23.15
CA GLN A 288 -10.42 -3.57 23.94
C GLN A 288 -10.77 -4.81 23.13
N ALA A 289 -9.89 -5.82 23.15
CA ALA A 289 -10.14 -7.10 22.51
C ALA A 289 -9.95 -8.24 23.50
N THR A 290 -10.82 -9.24 23.41
CA THR A 290 -10.70 -10.52 24.10
C THR A 290 -10.00 -11.51 23.17
N LEU A 291 -8.98 -12.20 23.69
CA LEU A 291 -8.21 -13.17 22.92
C LEU A 291 -8.33 -14.55 23.54
N GLU A 292 -8.67 -15.54 22.72
CA GLU A 292 -8.87 -16.93 23.15
C GLU A 292 -8.12 -17.87 22.22
N THR A 293 -7.43 -18.86 22.79
CA THR A 293 -6.84 -19.95 22.00
C THR A 293 -7.91 -20.95 21.64
N ILE A 294 -7.97 -21.38 20.37
CA ILE A 294 -8.87 -22.45 19.95
C ILE A 294 -8.22 -23.81 20.29
N PRO A 295 -8.80 -24.62 21.19
CA PRO A 295 -8.19 -25.87 21.65
C PRO A 295 -7.83 -26.81 20.51
N GLY A 296 -6.69 -27.51 20.64
CA GLY A 296 -6.21 -28.45 19.62
C GLY A 296 -5.71 -27.80 18.32
N THR A 297 -5.59 -26.48 18.26
CA THR A 297 -5.13 -25.76 17.07
C THR A 297 -4.10 -24.68 17.39
N THR A 298 -3.47 -24.12 16.36
CA THR A 298 -2.59 -22.94 16.47
C THR A 298 -3.35 -21.64 16.20
N LEU A 299 -4.68 -21.63 16.38
CA LEU A 299 -5.53 -20.48 16.06
C LEU A 299 -5.86 -19.68 17.32
N VAL A 300 -5.91 -18.36 17.14
CA VAL A 300 -6.31 -17.38 18.14
C VAL A 300 -7.56 -16.68 17.64
N LYS A 301 -8.65 -16.78 18.42
CA LYS A 301 -9.87 -16.02 18.22
C LYS A 301 -9.68 -14.65 18.88
N ILE A 302 -10.01 -13.58 18.17
CA ILE A 302 -9.89 -12.20 18.63
C ILE A 302 -11.26 -11.57 18.49
N MET A 303 -11.83 -11.10 19.59
CA MET A 303 -13.13 -10.44 19.62
C MET A 303 -12.95 -8.99 20.04
N ALA A 304 -13.33 -8.03 19.20
CA ALA A 304 -13.14 -6.61 19.47
C ALA A 304 -14.39 -5.80 19.15
N SER A 305 -14.82 -4.94 20.07
CA SER A 305 -15.91 -3.99 19.82
C SER A 305 -15.39 -2.78 19.05
N ILE A 306 -16.04 -2.42 17.95
CA ILE A 306 -15.68 -1.23 17.15
C ILE A 306 -16.82 -0.20 17.16
N PRO A 307 -16.55 1.08 16.88
CA PRO A 307 -17.59 2.11 16.80
C PRO A 307 -18.71 1.74 15.81
N GLY A 308 -19.96 1.96 16.19
CA GLY A 308 -21.16 1.58 15.42
C GLY A 308 -21.15 1.95 13.92
N PRO A 309 -20.72 3.16 13.51
CA PRO A 309 -20.64 3.51 12.09
C PRO A 309 -19.72 2.60 11.26
N LYS A 310 -18.68 2.03 11.88
CA LYS A 310 -17.76 1.09 11.22
C LYS A 310 -18.36 -0.32 11.11
N VAL A 311 -19.18 -0.74 12.08
CA VAL A 311 -19.84 -2.07 12.09
C VAL A 311 -20.68 -2.26 10.83
N ASN A 312 -21.50 -1.25 10.48
CA ASN A 312 -22.37 -1.31 9.31
C ASN A 312 -21.60 -1.49 7.99
N ALA A 313 -20.39 -0.93 7.90
CA ALA A 313 -19.55 -1.08 6.71
C ALA A 313 -19.08 -2.54 6.52
N PHE A 314 -18.84 -3.27 7.60
CA PHE A 314 -18.47 -4.69 7.56
C PHE A 314 -19.70 -5.59 7.32
N ARG A 315 -20.87 -5.25 7.88
CA ARG A 315 -22.14 -5.95 7.58
C ARG A 315 -22.49 -5.88 6.09
N ALA A 316 -22.31 -4.71 5.48
CA ALA A 316 -22.59 -4.51 4.06
C ALA A 316 -21.60 -5.22 3.11
N LYS A 317 -20.46 -5.72 3.61
CA LYS A 317 -19.41 -6.33 2.80
C LYS A 317 -18.82 -7.58 3.48
N PRO A 318 -19.54 -8.72 3.44
CA PRO A 318 -19.00 -10.00 3.91
C PRO A 318 -17.66 -10.33 3.26
N GLY A 319 -16.73 -10.88 4.03
CA GLY A 319 -15.36 -11.17 3.56
C GLY A 319 -14.42 -9.96 3.53
N ALA A 320 -14.84 -8.79 4.01
CA ALA A 320 -13.95 -7.66 4.24
C ALA A 320 -12.87 -7.98 5.29
N HIS A 321 -11.79 -7.20 5.29
CA HIS A 321 -10.68 -7.33 6.22
C HIS A 321 -10.38 -6.01 6.92
N ILE A 322 -9.76 -6.11 8.10
CA ILE A 322 -9.19 -4.99 8.84
C ILE A 322 -7.68 -5.08 8.90
N TYR A 323 -7.02 -3.98 9.22
CA TYR A 323 -5.60 -3.98 9.53
C TYR A 323 -5.41 -3.86 11.04
N LEU A 324 -4.87 -4.91 11.66
CA LEU A 324 -4.68 -4.97 13.11
C LEU A 324 -3.23 -4.62 13.48
N SER A 325 -3.05 -3.85 14.55
CA SER A 325 -1.77 -3.65 15.22
C SER A 325 -1.93 -3.69 16.74
N ILE A 326 -0.82 -3.93 17.45
CA ILE A 326 -0.81 -3.88 18.92
C ILE A 326 -0.44 -2.45 19.33
N PRO A 327 -1.25 -1.75 20.14
CA PRO A 327 -0.98 -0.38 20.55
C PRO A 327 0.16 -0.33 21.57
N ALA A 328 0.85 0.80 21.66
CA ALA A 328 2.02 0.98 22.53
C ALA A 328 1.77 0.56 23.99
N ALA A 329 0.57 0.85 24.53
CA ALA A 329 0.19 0.50 25.89
C ALA A 329 0.16 -1.02 26.19
N ALA A 330 0.02 -1.86 25.17
CA ALA A 330 0.00 -3.32 25.31
C ALA A 330 1.35 -3.97 24.93
N ARG A 331 2.36 -3.18 24.53
CA ARG A 331 3.68 -3.69 24.15
C ARG A 331 4.58 -3.84 25.38
N PRO A 332 5.55 -4.78 25.38
CA PRO A 332 6.59 -4.82 26.41
C PRO A 332 7.39 -3.51 26.42
N ILE A 333 7.67 -2.99 27.62
CA ILE A 333 8.34 -1.67 27.84
C ILE A 333 9.78 -1.64 27.28
N ALA A 334 10.42 -2.81 27.14
CA ALA A 334 11.83 -2.93 26.75
C ALA A 334 12.01 -3.81 25.50
N SER A 335 11.57 -3.37 24.32
CA SER A 335 11.93 -4.06 23.08
C SER A 335 12.50 -3.10 22.04
N ASN A 336 13.65 -3.48 21.45
CA ASN A 336 14.20 -2.87 20.23
C ASN A 336 13.22 -2.94 19.04
N ASP A 337 12.15 -3.72 19.17
CA ASP A 337 11.07 -3.87 18.19
C ASP A 337 9.95 -2.82 18.36
N ALA A 338 10.02 -1.90 19.32
CA ALA A 338 8.96 -0.92 19.57
C ALA A 338 8.60 -0.08 18.32
N LEU A 339 9.61 0.35 17.56
CA LEU A 339 9.43 1.05 16.28
C LEU A 339 8.80 0.16 15.20
N LEU A 340 9.03 -1.16 15.23
CA LEU A 340 8.43 -2.06 14.25
C LEU A 340 6.92 -2.12 14.41
N TYR A 341 6.43 -2.17 15.65
CA TYR A 341 5.00 -2.21 15.92
C TYR A 341 4.26 -0.92 15.52
N GLU A 342 4.95 0.22 15.39
CA GLU A 342 4.35 1.45 14.86
C GLU A 342 3.99 1.35 13.38
N PHE A 343 4.67 0.47 12.64
CA PHE A 343 4.47 0.29 11.20
C PHE A 343 3.92 -1.10 10.84
N LEU A 344 3.78 -2.00 11.83
CA LEU A 344 3.32 -3.37 11.64
C LEU A 344 1.79 -3.45 11.72
N PHE A 345 1.16 -3.35 10.55
CA PHE A 345 -0.27 -3.55 10.37
C PHE A 345 -0.51 -4.77 9.47
N ASN A 346 -1.08 -5.84 10.04
CA ASN A 346 -1.37 -7.06 9.30
C ASN A 346 -2.87 -7.15 8.95
N PRO A 347 -3.21 -7.57 7.72
CA PRO A 347 -4.60 -7.76 7.35
C PRO A 347 -5.17 -9.02 8.00
N PHE A 348 -6.39 -8.91 8.53
CA PHE A 348 -7.19 -10.04 9.01
C PHE A 348 -8.61 -9.93 8.48
N THR A 349 -9.10 -11.01 7.88
CA THR A 349 -10.50 -11.10 7.45
C THR A 349 -11.42 -11.06 8.66
N VAL A 350 -12.50 -10.30 8.55
CA VAL A 350 -13.60 -10.32 9.52
C VAL A 350 -14.34 -11.63 9.34
N ALA A 351 -14.22 -12.52 10.32
CA ALA A 351 -14.85 -13.83 10.29
C ALA A 351 -16.35 -13.74 10.61
N ASP A 352 -16.71 -12.84 11.52
CA ASP A 352 -18.09 -12.63 11.95
C ASP A 352 -18.28 -11.21 12.52
N VAL A 353 -19.53 -10.72 12.43
CA VAL A 353 -19.99 -9.46 13.03
C VAL A 353 -21.21 -9.78 13.88
N ASP A 354 -21.05 -9.71 15.21
CA ASP A 354 -22.14 -10.02 16.13
C ASP A 354 -23.30 -9.02 15.97
N ASP A 355 -24.50 -9.56 15.76
CA ASP A 355 -25.68 -8.75 15.42
C ASP A 355 -26.17 -7.89 16.60
N HIS A 356 -25.98 -8.36 17.83
CA HIS A 356 -26.50 -7.74 19.04
C HIS A 356 -25.48 -6.78 19.69
N THR A 357 -24.22 -7.17 19.74
CA THR A 357 -23.14 -6.45 20.41
C THR A 357 -22.31 -5.60 19.44
N GLY A 358 -22.37 -5.88 18.14
CA GLY A 358 -21.53 -5.23 17.13
C GLY A 358 -20.04 -5.60 17.24
N ALA A 359 -19.71 -6.66 17.99
CA ALA A 359 -18.36 -7.15 18.13
C ALA A 359 -17.88 -7.80 16.83
N LEU A 360 -16.66 -7.47 16.41
CA LEU A 360 -15.99 -8.17 15.31
C LEU A 360 -15.25 -9.38 15.84
N THR A 361 -15.39 -10.51 15.16
CA THR A 361 -14.57 -11.69 15.38
C THR A 361 -13.54 -11.82 14.27
N LEU A 362 -12.28 -11.98 14.65
CA LEU A 362 -11.16 -12.31 13.77
C LEU A 362 -10.59 -13.66 14.20
N VAL A 363 -10.01 -14.37 13.24
CA VAL A 363 -9.27 -15.61 13.49
C VAL A 363 -7.85 -15.45 12.96
N ALA A 364 -6.86 -15.54 13.84
CA ALA A 364 -5.46 -15.43 13.50
C ALA A 364 -4.77 -16.78 13.69
N ARG A 365 -4.01 -17.23 12.69
CA ARG A 365 -3.10 -18.37 12.85
C ARG A 365 -1.79 -17.89 13.45
N GLN A 366 -1.31 -18.54 14.51
CA GLN A 366 0.03 -18.33 15.02
C GLN A 366 1.06 -18.71 13.95
N ARG A 367 1.91 -17.74 13.58
CA ARG A 367 3.08 -17.90 12.73
C ARG A 367 4.30 -17.30 13.45
N ASP A 368 5.47 -17.44 12.84
CA ASP A 368 6.74 -16.90 13.37
C ASP A 368 6.87 -15.38 13.33
N GLY A 369 5.84 -14.67 12.85
CA GLY A 369 5.79 -13.22 12.87
C GLY A 369 5.59 -12.63 14.27
N PRO A 370 6.12 -11.42 14.54
CA PRO A 370 6.04 -10.79 15.87
C PRO A 370 4.59 -10.55 16.32
N LEU A 371 3.72 -10.10 15.41
CA LEU A 371 2.31 -9.86 15.74
C LEU A 371 1.58 -11.14 16.17
N THR A 372 1.58 -12.17 15.33
CA THR A 372 0.81 -13.40 15.58
C THR A 372 1.33 -14.18 16.77
N ARG A 373 2.65 -14.19 16.99
CA ARG A 373 3.26 -14.77 18.19
C ARG A 373 2.80 -14.04 19.45
N ARG A 374 2.73 -12.70 19.41
CA ARG A 374 2.29 -11.91 20.57
C ARG A 374 0.80 -12.06 20.86
N LEU A 375 -0.05 -12.14 19.83
CA LEU A 375 -1.47 -12.45 19.99
C LEU A 375 -1.68 -13.81 20.66
N ALA A 376 -0.90 -14.84 20.28
CA ALA A 376 -0.94 -16.15 20.92
C ALA A 376 -0.51 -16.11 22.40
N GLN A 377 0.53 -15.34 22.74
CA GLN A 377 0.97 -15.14 24.13
C GLN A 377 -0.11 -14.47 25.00
N PHE A 378 -0.81 -13.47 24.46
CA PHE A 378 -1.91 -12.83 25.20
C PHE A 378 -3.06 -13.81 25.44
N ALA A 379 -3.42 -14.60 24.43
CA ALA A 379 -4.47 -15.61 24.54
C ALA A 379 -4.12 -16.70 25.57
N SER A 380 -2.87 -17.20 25.58
CA SER A 380 -2.43 -18.21 26.53
C SER A 380 -2.38 -17.69 27.97
N THR A 381 -1.96 -16.44 28.17
CA THR A 381 -1.92 -15.80 29.49
C THR A 381 -3.34 -15.62 30.05
N ALA A 382 -4.30 -15.22 29.20
CA ALA A 382 -5.70 -15.09 29.59
C ALA A 382 -6.30 -16.45 29.99
N ALA A 383 -6.02 -17.51 29.22
CA ALA A 383 -6.46 -18.88 29.54
C ALA A 383 -5.90 -19.37 30.88
N TRP A 384 -4.61 -19.14 31.14
CA TRP A 384 -3.96 -19.51 32.41
C TRP A 384 -4.59 -18.77 33.61
N ALA A 385 -4.83 -17.47 33.49
CA ALA A 385 -5.45 -16.66 34.55
C ALA A 385 -6.88 -17.12 34.86
N CYS A 386 -7.66 -17.50 33.85
CA CYS A 386 -9.01 -18.01 34.01
C CYS A 386 -9.02 -19.37 34.75
N HIS A 387 -8.17 -20.31 34.31
CA HIS A 387 -8.05 -21.63 34.93
C HIS A 387 -7.57 -21.56 36.39
N HIS A 388 -6.62 -20.68 36.72
CA HIS A 388 -6.19 -20.48 38.11
C HIS A 388 -7.24 -19.80 38.99
N ARG A 389 -8.08 -18.92 38.42
CA ARG A 389 -9.17 -18.27 39.16
C ARG A 389 -10.30 -19.26 39.47
N GLN A 390 -10.58 -20.20 38.57
CA GLN A 390 -11.55 -21.29 38.78
C GLN A 390 -11.08 -22.35 39.78
N ARG A 391 -9.76 -22.50 39.99
CA ARG A 391 -9.17 -23.45 40.95
C ARG A 391 -8.89 -22.89 42.34
N ARG A 392 -9.19 -21.61 42.60
CA ARG A 392 -9.13 -21.10 43.99
C ARG A 392 -10.34 -21.65 44.75
N PRO A 393 -10.15 -22.32 45.91
CA PRO A 393 -11.28 -22.72 46.73
C PRO A 393 -12.11 -21.48 47.08
N SER A 394 -13.42 -21.57 46.93
CA SER A 394 -14.36 -20.55 47.36
C SER A 394 -14.06 -20.21 48.82
N SER A 395 -13.63 -18.98 49.09
CA SER A 395 -13.61 -18.44 50.45
C SER A 395 -14.99 -18.68 51.09
N PRO A 396 -15.05 -19.03 52.39
CA PRO A 396 -16.32 -19.32 53.06
C PRO A 396 -17.25 -18.10 52.97
N PRO A 397 -18.58 -18.32 53.01
CA PRO A 397 -19.53 -17.22 52.94
C PRO A 397 -19.25 -16.23 54.08
N PRO A 398 -19.49 -14.93 53.87
CA PRO A 398 -19.32 -13.95 54.92
C PRO A 398 -20.27 -14.30 56.09
N PRO A 399 -19.85 -14.07 57.35
CA PRO A 399 -20.73 -14.29 58.50
C PRO A 399 -22.00 -13.45 58.34
N GLN A 400 -23.14 -14.08 58.64
CA GLN A 400 -24.46 -13.47 58.63
C GLN A 400 -24.46 -12.20 59.50
N CYS A 401 -24.96 -11.09 58.95
CA CYS A 401 -25.20 -9.86 59.70
C CYS A 401 -26.27 -10.07 60.77
N PRO A 402 -26.06 -9.63 62.02
CA PRO A 402 -27.16 -9.23 62.90
C PRO A 402 -27.58 -7.79 62.57
N SER A 403 -28.89 -7.56 62.47
CA SER A 403 -29.53 -6.24 62.31
C SER A 403 -29.68 -5.52 63.68
N PRO A 404 -30.16 -4.28 63.72
CA PRO A 404 -29.38 -3.04 63.65
C PRO A 404 -29.36 -2.29 65.01
N SER A 405 -28.25 -1.63 65.35
CA SER A 405 -28.26 -0.62 66.43
C SER A 405 -27.32 0.55 66.13
N ARG A 406 -27.94 1.73 66.04
CA ARG A 406 -27.43 3.09 66.34
C ARG A 406 -26.07 3.53 65.77
N ALA A 407 -26.13 4.54 64.90
CA ALA A 407 -25.06 5.52 64.70
C ALA A 407 -24.75 6.27 66.03
N PRO A 408 -23.54 6.84 66.26
CA PRO A 408 -23.01 7.92 65.42
C PRO A 408 -21.47 7.97 65.21
N THR A 409 -21.07 8.96 64.38
CA THR A 409 -19.78 9.69 64.29
C THR A 409 -18.56 9.08 63.56
N ALA A 410 -18.07 9.86 62.58
CA ALA A 410 -16.80 9.74 61.84
C ALA A 410 -15.61 10.29 62.69
N PRO A 411 -14.29 10.10 62.38
CA PRO A 411 -13.67 10.48 61.10
C PRO A 411 -12.43 9.67 60.58
N ARG A 412 -12.16 9.90 59.28
CA ARG A 412 -10.85 9.98 58.53
C ARG A 412 -9.91 8.77 58.33
N ARG A 413 -9.56 8.67 57.02
CA ARG A 413 -8.25 8.49 56.35
C ARG A 413 -7.79 7.09 55.86
N ASP A 414 -7.62 7.09 54.53
CA ASP A 414 -6.49 6.58 53.73
C ASP A 414 -6.52 5.18 53.08
N THR A 415 -6.14 5.23 51.79
CA THR A 415 -5.46 4.26 50.92
C THR A 415 -6.18 2.99 50.45
N LEU A 416 -6.84 3.11 49.28
CA LEU A 416 -7.13 2.01 48.35
C LEU A 416 -5.95 1.81 47.36
N PRO A 417 -5.43 0.57 47.16
CA PRO A 417 -4.51 0.28 46.07
C PRO A 417 -5.25 0.13 44.73
N ARG A 418 -4.64 0.69 43.67
CA ARG A 418 -5.12 0.63 42.29
C ARG A 418 -5.19 -0.80 41.76
N LEU A 419 -6.36 -1.19 41.23
CA LEU A 419 -6.54 -2.38 40.41
C LEU A 419 -5.83 -2.23 39.04
N PRO A 420 -5.28 -3.31 38.45
CA PRO A 420 -4.68 -3.28 37.13
C PRO A 420 -5.76 -3.15 36.03
N ARG A 421 -5.51 -2.27 35.06
CA ARG A 421 -6.41 -2.00 33.91
C ARG A 421 -6.28 -3.07 32.82
N PRO A 422 -7.38 -3.46 32.13
CA PRO A 422 -7.37 -4.43 31.03
C PRO A 422 -6.76 -3.86 29.72
N ALA A 423 -6.16 -4.75 28.94
CA ALA A 423 -5.27 -4.48 27.81
C ALA A 423 -5.99 -3.99 26.54
N GLN A 424 -5.85 -2.69 26.24
CA GLN A 424 -6.38 -2.05 25.03
C GLN A 424 -5.64 -2.55 23.78
N THR A 425 -6.38 -2.77 22.68
CA THR A 425 -5.86 -3.15 21.35
C THR A 425 -6.22 -2.09 20.31
N ALA A 426 -5.56 -2.02 19.15
CA ALA A 426 -5.85 -1.02 18.12
C ALA A 426 -6.24 -1.66 16.78
N CYS A 427 -7.44 -1.34 16.30
CA CYS A 427 -7.99 -1.77 15.01
C CYS A 427 -8.06 -0.57 14.06
N CYS A 428 -7.36 -0.64 12.93
CA CYS A 428 -7.54 0.28 11.81
C CYS A 428 -8.76 -0.10 10.97
#